data_AF-A0A954RV69-F1
#
_entry.id   AF-A0A954RV69-F1
#
_cell.length_a   1.000
_cell.length_b   1.000
_cell.length_c   1.000
_cell.angle_alpha   90.00
_cell.angle_beta   90.00
_cell.angle_gamma   90.00
#
_symmetry.space_group_name_H-M   'P 1'
#
loop_
_entity.id
_entity.type
_entity.pdbx_description
1 polymer ?
#
loop_
_entity_poly.entity_id
_entity_poly.type
_entity_poly.pdbx_seq_one_letter_code
_entity_poly.pdbx_strand_id
1 'polypeptide(L)'
;MHASLLLAESPWNSLEVIKLVIGTLSPLTILILGFAVNRRLQSLEHRQWTNQQVVQKRLDVFDTFAPMLNDLLCYMTFIGAWKELEPPEAVRLKRKLDRIAYVNAPLFPPEFIRYYNQFMESCYSTFAGWGKDAQLRTRLEKRKEARGEQWRSEWDVCFCDCEQATDPADVRRAYTEFMSYFAESLGIGVTLHASHTARTPRVDS
;
A
#
# COMPACT_ATOMS: atom_id res chain seq x y z
N MET A 1 40.00 72.88 -57.56
CA MET A 1 40.42 72.45 -56.21
C MET A 1 39.24 71.74 -55.54
N HIS A 2 39.33 70.41 -55.50
CA HIS A 2 38.70 69.43 -54.61
C HIS A 2 37.26 69.68 -54.12
N ALA A 3 36.30 69.14 -54.85
CA ALA A 3 35.00 68.74 -54.31
C ALA A 3 35.18 67.44 -53.50
N SER A 4 35.32 67.58 -52.19
CA SER A 4 35.35 66.45 -51.26
C SER A 4 33.91 66.02 -50.96
N LEU A 5 33.46 64.96 -51.64
CA LEU A 5 32.26 64.19 -51.27
C LEU A 5 32.46 63.63 -49.84
N LEU A 6 31.86 64.28 -48.85
CA LEU A 6 31.62 63.68 -47.54
C LEU A 6 30.57 62.58 -47.74
N LEU A 7 31.03 61.35 -47.93
CA LEU A 7 30.20 60.16 -47.76
C LEU A 7 29.70 60.18 -46.31
N ALA A 8 28.42 60.50 -46.11
CA ALA A 8 27.79 60.38 -44.81
C ALA A 8 27.94 58.93 -44.35
N GLU A 9 28.68 58.69 -43.27
CA GLU A 9 28.77 57.38 -42.66
C GLU A 9 27.35 56.92 -42.32
N SER A 10 26.97 55.74 -42.82
CA SER A 10 25.63 55.20 -42.62
C SER A 10 25.35 55.07 -41.12
N PRO A 11 24.22 55.59 -40.60
CA PRO A 11 23.83 55.41 -39.20
C PRO A 11 23.62 53.93 -38.85
N TRP A 12 23.49 53.08 -39.86
CA TRP A 12 23.52 51.62 -39.76
C TRP A 12 24.96 51.09 -39.83
N ASN A 13 25.72 51.35 -38.77
CA ASN A 13 27.00 50.68 -38.55
C ASN A 13 26.75 49.30 -37.89
N SER A 14 27.63 48.33 -38.14
CA SER A 14 27.61 46.97 -37.56
C SER A 14 27.40 46.97 -36.04
N LEU A 15 27.89 47.99 -35.33
CA LEU A 15 27.71 48.17 -33.90
C LEU A 15 26.23 48.35 -33.49
N GLU A 16 25.47 49.18 -34.19
CA GLU A 16 24.06 49.46 -33.88
C GLU A 16 23.18 48.26 -34.21
N VAL A 17 23.50 47.53 -35.28
CA VAL A 17 22.87 46.25 -35.61
C VAL A 17 23.11 45.22 -34.50
N ILE A 18 24.34 45.11 -33.98
CA ILE A 18 24.67 44.20 -32.88
C ILE A 18 23.91 44.57 -31.61
N LYS A 19 23.82 45.86 -31.24
CA LYS A 19 23.07 46.31 -30.07
C LYS A 19 21.59 45.96 -30.17
N LEU A 20 20.98 46.12 -31.35
CA LEU A 20 19.59 45.75 -31.60
C LEU A 20 19.37 44.23 -31.49
N VAL A 21 20.30 43.44 -32.06
CA VAL A 21 20.27 41.98 -31.96
C VAL A 21 20.40 41.52 -30.52
N ILE A 22 21.35 42.07 -29.75
CA ILE A 22 21.52 41.71 -28.33
C ILE A 22 20.29 42.13 -27.52
N GLY A 23 19.79 43.35 -27.73
CA GLY A 23 18.63 43.89 -27.02
C GLY A 23 17.33 43.12 -27.27
N THR A 24 17.20 42.46 -28.43
CA THR A 24 16.05 41.60 -28.77
C THR A 24 16.27 40.13 -28.37
N LEU A 25 17.51 39.64 -28.43
CA LEU A 25 17.83 38.26 -28.09
C LEU A 25 17.68 37.98 -26.59
N SER A 26 18.05 38.92 -25.72
CA SER A 26 17.90 38.76 -24.27
C SER A 26 16.45 38.49 -23.82
N PRO A 27 15.44 39.35 -24.14
CA PRO A 27 14.06 39.09 -23.76
C PRO A 27 13.50 37.83 -24.42
N LEU A 28 13.90 37.52 -25.66
CA LEU A 28 13.48 36.29 -26.35
C LEU A 28 14.03 35.04 -25.66
N THR A 29 15.29 35.06 -25.21
CA THR A 29 15.92 33.95 -24.49
C THR A 29 15.23 33.71 -23.15
N ILE A 30 14.93 34.78 -22.42
CA ILE A 30 14.17 34.71 -21.15
C ILE A 30 12.78 34.13 -21.39
N LEU A 31 12.09 34.57 -22.45
CA LEU A 31 10.77 34.06 -22.80
C LEU A 31 10.80 32.55 -23.11
N ILE A 32 11.76 32.10 -23.92
CA ILE A 32 11.91 30.69 -24.29
C ILE A 32 12.23 29.84 -23.05
N LEU A 33 13.18 30.28 -22.22
CA LEU A 33 13.55 29.58 -20.99
C LEU A 33 12.39 29.53 -20.00
N GLY A 34 11.71 30.66 -19.77
CA GLY A 34 10.54 30.73 -18.90
C GLY A 34 9.42 29.80 -19.36
N PHE A 35 9.14 29.76 -20.65
CA PHE A 35 8.14 28.86 -21.23
C PHE A 35 8.54 27.39 -21.07
N ALA A 36 9.80 27.04 -21.34
CA ALA A 36 10.31 25.68 -21.19
C ALA A 36 10.26 25.21 -19.73
N VAL A 37 10.70 26.05 -18.78
CA VAL A 37 10.64 25.77 -17.33
C VAL A 37 9.20 25.61 -16.87
N ASN A 38 8.30 26.53 -17.24
CA ASN A 38 6.89 26.47 -16.84
C ASN A 38 6.21 25.18 -17.33
N ARG A 39 6.46 24.76 -18.58
CA ARG A 39 5.92 23.49 -19.09
C ARG A 39 6.44 22.28 -18.32
N ARG A 40 7.70 22.29 -17.88
CA ARG A 40 8.27 21.22 -17.06
C ARG A 40 7.66 21.21 -15.67
N LEU A 41 7.51 22.37 -15.04
CA LEU A 41 6.87 22.51 -13.73
C LEU A 41 5.43 21.98 -13.75
N GLN A 42 4.60 22.41 -14.70
CA GLN A 42 3.22 21.93 -14.84
C GLN A 42 3.14 20.41 -15.00
N SER A 43 4.06 19.80 -15.77
CA SER A 43 4.08 18.34 -15.93
C SER A 43 4.50 17.63 -14.64
N LEU A 44 5.38 18.21 -13.83
CA LEU A 44 5.80 17.64 -12.55
C LEU A 44 4.69 17.76 -11.51
N GLU A 45 4.06 18.94 -11.41
CA GLU A 45 2.91 19.19 -10.54
C GLU A 45 1.77 18.22 -10.83
N HIS A 46 1.43 17.99 -12.11
CA HIS A 46 0.36 17.06 -12.46
C HIS A 46 0.67 15.61 -12.05
N ARG A 47 1.93 15.18 -12.19
CA ARG A 47 2.38 13.86 -11.74
C ARG A 47 2.36 13.75 -10.22
N GLN A 48 2.84 14.77 -9.52
CA GLN A 48 2.81 14.84 -8.06
C GLN A 48 1.37 14.80 -7.53
N TRP A 49 0.47 15.58 -8.12
CA TRP A 49 -0.95 15.60 -7.77
C TRP A 49 -1.59 14.23 -7.95
N THR A 50 -1.41 13.61 -9.12
CA THR A 50 -1.99 12.29 -9.40
C THR A 50 -1.46 11.23 -8.42
N ASN A 51 -0.15 11.25 -8.13
CA ASN A 51 0.46 10.35 -7.16
C ASN A 51 -0.10 10.57 -5.75
N GLN A 52 -0.27 11.83 -5.33
CA GLN A 52 -0.88 12.16 -4.02
C GLN A 52 -2.31 11.62 -3.92
N GLN A 53 -3.12 11.76 -4.97
CA GLN A 53 -4.49 11.22 -4.99
C GLN A 53 -4.50 9.69 -4.88
N VAL A 54 -3.59 8.99 -5.55
CA VAL A 54 -3.46 7.53 -5.44
C VAL A 54 -3.03 7.12 -4.03
N VAL A 55 -2.02 7.79 -3.45
CA VAL A 55 -1.56 7.52 -2.08
C VAL A 55 -2.68 7.75 -1.08
N GLN A 56 -3.44 8.86 -1.22
CA GLN A 56 -4.59 9.13 -0.36
C GLN A 56 -5.62 8.00 -0.43
N LYS A 57 -5.95 7.51 -1.64
CA LYS A 57 -6.87 6.37 -1.77
C LYS A 57 -6.34 5.09 -1.14
N ARG A 58 -5.04 4.82 -1.22
CA ARG A 58 -4.44 3.67 -0.55
C ARG A 58 -4.51 3.80 0.97
N LEU A 59 -4.31 5.01 1.51
CA LEU A 59 -4.46 5.30 2.94
C LEU A 59 -5.91 5.11 3.41
N ASP A 60 -6.89 5.63 2.66
CA ASP A 60 -8.31 5.45 2.97
C ASP A 60 -8.67 3.94 3.05
N VAL A 61 -8.10 3.13 2.14
CA VAL A 61 -8.25 1.67 2.16
C VAL A 61 -7.56 1.08 3.39
N PHE A 62 -6.33 1.49 3.70
CA PHE A 62 -5.59 1.00 4.86
C PHE A 62 -6.33 1.25 6.17
N ASP A 63 -6.85 2.46 6.38
CA ASP A 63 -7.58 2.83 7.61
C ASP A 63 -8.83 1.98 7.83
N THR A 64 -9.49 1.57 6.75
CA THR A 64 -10.67 0.68 6.82
C THR A 64 -10.27 -0.79 6.95
N PHE A 65 -9.20 -1.20 6.28
CA PHE A 65 -8.87 -2.61 6.07
C PHE A 65 -7.99 -3.18 7.19
N ALA A 66 -7.03 -2.41 7.70
CA ALA A 66 -6.08 -2.85 8.71
C ALA A 66 -6.74 -3.28 10.04
N PRO A 67 -7.74 -2.57 10.60
CA PRO A 67 -8.42 -3.02 11.82
C PRO A 67 -9.06 -4.40 11.65
N MET A 68 -9.73 -4.64 10.52
CA MET A 68 -10.40 -5.90 10.22
C MET A 68 -9.40 -7.06 10.04
N LEU A 69 -8.25 -6.79 9.43
CA LEU A 69 -7.17 -7.78 9.31
C LEU A 69 -6.60 -8.12 10.69
N ASN A 70 -6.45 -7.12 11.56
CA ASN A 70 -6.00 -7.32 12.93
C ASN A 70 -7.02 -8.09 13.77
N ASP A 71 -8.32 -7.82 13.64
CA ASP A 71 -9.38 -8.59 14.31
C ASP A 71 -9.31 -10.07 13.94
N LEU A 72 -9.10 -10.35 12.65
CA LEU A 72 -8.90 -11.72 12.18
C LEU A 72 -7.63 -12.34 12.75
N LEU A 73 -6.50 -11.63 12.75
CA LEU A 73 -5.25 -12.10 13.36
C LEU A 73 -5.45 -12.45 14.85
N CYS A 74 -6.03 -11.53 15.61
CA CYS A 74 -6.34 -11.68 17.02
C CYS A 74 -7.20 -12.93 17.24
N TYR A 75 -8.27 -13.05 16.46
CA TYR A 75 -9.14 -14.21 16.49
C TYR A 75 -8.37 -15.51 16.24
N MET A 76 -7.56 -15.59 15.18
CA MET A 76 -6.85 -16.80 14.77
C MET A 76 -5.75 -17.23 15.74
N THR A 77 -5.18 -16.28 16.49
CA THR A 77 -4.00 -16.51 17.33
C THR A 77 -4.29 -16.49 18.84
N PHE A 78 -5.55 -16.31 19.25
CA PHE A 78 -5.99 -16.25 20.64
C PHE A 78 -5.35 -15.10 21.45
N ILE A 79 -5.12 -13.95 20.81
CA ILE A 79 -4.53 -12.76 21.44
C ILE A 79 -5.48 -11.55 21.36
N GLY A 80 -5.33 -10.59 22.27
CA GLY A 80 -6.15 -9.37 22.28
C GLY A 80 -7.64 -9.67 22.51
N ALA A 81 -8.50 -8.98 21.76
CA ALA A 81 -9.96 -9.06 21.84
C ALA A 81 -10.56 -10.31 21.15
N TRP A 82 -9.82 -11.41 21.06
CA TRP A 82 -10.22 -12.59 20.27
C TRP A 82 -11.57 -13.22 20.69
N LYS A 83 -12.00 -13.01 21.94
CA LYS A 83 -13.27 -13.51 22.48
C LYS A 83 -14.49 -12.67 22.07
N GLU A 84 -14.29 -11.49 21.53
CA GLU A 84 -15.39 -10.59 21.15
C GLU A 84 -16.02 -11.01 19.83
N LEU A 85 -15.25 -11.64 18.94
CA LEU A 85 -15.71 -12.11 17.63
C LEU A 85 -16.33 -13.51 17.71
N GLU A 86 -17.54 -13.69 17.20
CA GLU A 86 -18.18 -15.01 17.09
C GLU A 86 -17.70 -15.78 15.84
N PRO A 87 -17.70 -17.13 15.85
CA PRO A 87 -17.24 -17.91 14.70
C PRO A 87 -17.95 -17.58 13.37
N PRO A 88 -19.29 -17.44 13.32
CA PRO A 88 -19.96 -17.02 12.08
C PRO A 88 -19.56 -15.62 11.62
N GLU A 89 -19.22 -14.72 12.55
CA GLU A 89 -18.73 -13.39 12.22
C GLU A 89 -17.34 -13.44 11.62
N ALA A 90 -16.44 -14.27 12.16
CA ALA A 90 -15.11 -14.50 11.60
C ALA A 90 -15.18 -15.09 10.17
N VAL A 91 -16.16 -15.96 9.89
CA VAL A 91 -16.41 -16.44 8.52
C VAL A 91 -16.93 -15.32 7.61
N ARG A 92 -17.88 -14.50 8.09
CA ARG A 92 -18.38 -13.33 7.33
C ARG A 92 -17.30 -12.28 7.10
N LEU A 93 -16.36 -12.14 8.04
CA LEU A 93 -15.24 -11.20 7.96
C LEU A 93 -14.41 -11.45 6.71
N LYS A 94 -14.16 -12.72 6.35
CA LYS A 94 -13.50 -13.10 5.10
C LYS A 94 -14.13 -12.44 3.88
N ARG A 95 -15.45 -12.53 3.74
CA ARG A 95 -16.17 -11.96 2.57
C ARG A 95 -16.02 -10.45 2.49
N LYS A 96 -16.02 -9.78 3.64
CA LYS A 96 -15.80 -8.33 3.69
C LYS A 96 -14.37 -7.99 3.30
N LEU A 97 -13.40 -8.71 3.84
CA LEU A 97 -11.97 -8.55 3.52
C LEU A 97 -11.71 -8.81 2.02
N ASP A 98 -12.24 -9.90 1.47
CA ASP A 98 -12.09 -10.27 0.06
C ASP A 98 -12.65 -9.16 -0.84
N ARG A 99 -13.84 -8.65 -0.52
CA ARG A 99 -14.44 -7.54 -1.27
C ARG A 99 -13.52 -6.32 -1.27
N ILE A 100 -13.00 -5.91 -0.12
CA ILE A 100 -12.11 -4.75 -0.01
C ILE A 100 -10.82 -5.01 -0.80
N ALA A 101 -10.20 -6.17 -0.65
CA ALA A 101 -8.95 -6.52 -1.31
C ALA A 101 -9.10 -6.51 -2.84
N TYR A 102 -10.08 -7.22 -3.39
CA TYR A 102 -10.23 -7.37 -4.84
C TYR A 102 -10.76 -6.11 -5.52
N VAL A 103 -11.65 -5.34 -4.87
CA VAL A 103 -12.13 -4.05 -5.43
C VAL A 103 -10.99 -3.04 -5.52
N ASN A 104 -10.11 -3.01 -4.51
CA ASN A 104 -9.01 -2.05 -4.44
C ASN A 104 -7.70 -2.57 -5.04
N ALA A 105 -7.63 -3.84 -5.48
CA ALA A 105 -6.43 -4.44 -6.05
C ALA A 105 -5.74 -3.57 -7.13
N PRO A 106 -6.47 -2.90 -8.06
CA PRO A 106 -5.83 -2.04 -9.07
C PRO A 106 -5.10 -0.82 -8.51
N LEU A 107 -5.40 -0.43 -7.26
CA LEU A 107 -4.71 0.68 -6.60
C LEU A 107 -3.33 0.27 -6.09
N PHE A 108 -3.07 -1.02 -5.87
CA PHE A 108 -1.84 -1.54 -5.28
C PHE A 108 -0.93 -2.19 -6.31
N PRO A 109 0.37 -2.40 -5.99
CA PRO A 109 1.24 -3.15 -6.87
C PRO A 109 0.81 -4.64 -6.94
N PRO A 110 1.24 -5.38 -7.99
CA PRO A 110 0.68 -6.69 -8.33
C PRO A 110 0.78 -7.75 -7.23
N GLU A 111 1.76 -7.64 -6.33
CA GLU A 111 2.00 -8.62 -5.27
C GLU A 111 1.02 -8.48 -4.09
N PHE A 112 0.21 -7.40 -4.04
CA PHE A 112 -0.76 -7.17 -2.97
C PHE A 112 -1.73 -8.34 -2.80
N ILE A 113 -2.37 -8.77 -3.89
CA ILE A 113 -3.32 -9.89 -3.85
C ILE A 113 -2.62 -11.20 -3.50
N ARG A 114 -1.35 -11.37 -3.89
CA ARG A 114 -0.57 -12.56 -3.54
C ARG A 114 -0.38 -12.68 -2.03
N TYR A 115 0.14 -11.63 -1.38
CA TYR A 115 0.35 -11.62 0.07
C TYR A 115 -0.97 -11.68 0.85
N TYR A 116 -2.00 -10.99 0.36
CA TYR A 116 -3.35 -11.08 0.92
C TYR A 116 -3.87 -12.53 0.89
N ASN A 117 -3.80 -13.20 -0.26
CA ASN A 117 -4.28 -14.57 -0.40
C ASN A 117 -3.47 -15.54 0.48
N GLN A 118 -2.14 -15.36 0.59
CA GLN A 118 -1.31 -16.14 1.50
C GLN A 118 -1.77 -16.03 2.96
N PHE A 119 -2.09 -14.81 3.42
CA PHE A 119 -2.67 -14.62 4.75
C PHE A 119 -4.07 -15.25 4.87
N MET A 120 -4.96 -15.05 3.89
CA MET A 120 -6.29 -15.66 3.90
C MET A 120 -6.25 -17.18 3.90
N GLU A 121 -5.35 -17.79 3.14
CA GLU A 121 -5.17 -19.24 3.10
C GLU A 121 -4.64 -19.78 4.42
N SER A 122 -3.82 -19.02 5.16
CA SER A 122 -3.45 -19.39 6.54
C SER A 122 -4.63 -19.35 7.51
N CYS A 123 -5.69 -18.60 7.19
CA CYS A 123 -6.85 -18.42 8.06
C CYS A 123 -8.04 -19.29 7.70
N TYR A 124 -8.19 -19.63 6.41
CA TYR A 124 -9.41 -20.24 5.89
C TYR A 124 -9.13 -21.43 4.95
N SER A 125 -10.03 -22.39 4.98
CA SER A 125 -10.19 -23.44 3.97
C SER A 125 -11.32 -23.04 3.02
N THR A 126 -10.99 -22.71 1.76
CA THR A 126 -11.89 -22.07 0.78
C THR A 126 -12.60 -23.02 -0.19
N PHE A 127 -12.37 -24.33 -0.09
CA PHE A 127 -12.91 -25.33 -1.02
C PHE A 127 -13.74 -26.41 -0.31
N ALA A 128 -14.64 -26.01 0.60
CA ALA A 128 -15.51 -26.94 1.33
C ALA A 128 -16.62 -27.58 0.47
N GLY A 129 -16.80 -27.12 -0.77
CA GLY A 129 -17.81 -27.58 -1.74
C GLY A 129 -18.64 -26.44 -2.34
N TRP A 130 -19.43 -26.73 -3.38
CA TRP A 130 -20.27 -25.73 -4.04
C TRP A 130 -21.31 -25.14 -3.07
N GLY A 131 -21.39 -23.82 -2.99
CA GLY A 131 -22.33 -23.11 -2.11
C GLY A 131 -22.01 -23.15 -0.61
N LYS A 132 -20.87 -23.74 -0.20
CA LYS A 132 -20.45 -23.78 1.20
C LYS A 132 -19.55 -22.62 1.57
N ASP A 133 -19.74 -22.12 2.78
CA ASP A 133 -18.91 -21.06 3.36
C ASP A 133 -17.50 -21.57 3.64
N ALA A 134 -16.53 -20.65 3.65
CA ALA A 134 -15.16 -20.97 4.04
C ALA A 134 -15.11 -21.37 5.52
N GLN A 135 -14.25 -22.32 5.84
CA GLN A 135 -14.07 -22.80 7.22
C GLN A 135 -12.77 -22.24 7.82
N LEU A 136 -12.77 -22.00 9.12
CA LEU A 136 -11.67 -21.43 9.88
C LEU A 136 -10.59 -22.49 10.16
N ARG A 137 -9.34 -22.19 9.81
CA ARG A 137 -8.15 -23.02 10.07
C ARG A 137 -7.58 -22.77 11.46
N THR A 138 -8.38 -23.02 12.49
CA THR A 138 -8.00 -22.80 13.89
C THR A 138 -8.61 -23.87 14.80
N ARG A 139 -8.11 -23.99 16.03
CA ARG A 139 -8.51 -25.07 16.95
C ARG A 139 -9.88 -24.80 17.58
N LEU A 140 -10.87 -25.62 17.21
CA LEU A 140 -12.24 -25.60 17.74
C LEU A 140 -12.29 -25.82 19.26
N GLU A 141 -11.61 -26.85 19.76
CA GLU A 141 -11.69 -27.28 21.17
C GLU A 141 -11.32 -26.17 22.16
N LYS A 142 -10.25 -25.42 21.87
CA LYS A 142 -9.83 -24.28 22.71
C LYS A 142 -10.90 -23.18 22.79
N ARG A 143 -11.74 -23.03 21.76
CA ARG A 143 -12.80 -22.02 21.74
C ARG A 143 -14.04 -22.48 22.50
N LYS A 144 -14.39 -23.75 22.36
CA LYS A 144 -15.43 -24.40 23.16
C LYS A 144 -15.11 -24.26 24.64
N GLU A 145 -13.89 -24.64 25.03
CA GLU A 145 -13.41 -24.51 26.42
C GLU A 145 -13.52 -23.07 26.93
N ALA A 146 -13.07 -22.09 26.14
CA ALA A 146 -13.06 -20.69 26.58
C ALA A 146 -14.44 -20.01 26.64
N ARG A 147 -15.43 -20.50 25.88
CA ARG A 147 -16.81 -19.97 25.90
C ARG A 147 -17.76 -20.78 26.78
N GLY A 148 -17.43 -22.03 27.12
CA GLY A 148 -18.24 -22.89 27.97
C GLY A 148 -19.70 -22.96 27.50
N GLU A 149 -20.62 -22.64 28.40
CA GLU A 149 -22.08 -22.68 28.16
C GLU A 149 -22.57 -21.71 27.08
N GLN A 150 -21.79 -20.68 26.75
CA GLN A 150 -22.13 -19.73 25.68
C GLN A 150 -21.87 -20.29 24.28
N TRP A 151 -21.24 -21.48 24.18
CA TRP A 151 -20.99 -22.13 22.90
C TRP A 151 -22.29 -22.64 22.28
N ARG A 152 -22.48 -22.36 20.99
CA ARG A 152 -23.59 -22.90 20.20
C ARG A 152 -23.06 -23.98 19.27
N SER A 153 -23.67 -25.17 19.30
CA SER A 153 -23.25 -26.30 18.47
C SER A 153 -23.28 -26.01 16.96
N GLU A 154 -24.15 -25.09 16.53
CA GLU A 154 -24.21 -24.61 15.14
C GLU A 154 -22.91 -23.94 14.67
N TRP A 155 -22.06 -23.46 15.59
CA TRP A 155 -20.78 -22.84 15.24
C TRP A 155 -19.72 -23.85 14.81
N ASP A 156 -19.90 -25.13 15.12
CA ASP A 156 -18.93 -26.18 14.78
C ASP A 156 -18.68 -26.26 13.27
N VAL A 157 -19.71 -25.98 12.46
CA VAL A 157 -19.62 -26.00 10.99
C VAL A 157 -18.67 -24.93 10.43
N CYS A 158 -18.37 -23.88 11.21
CA CYS A 158 -17.46 -22.81 10.82
C CYS A 158 -15.99 -23.23 10.84
N PHE A 159 -15.63 -24.41 11.37
CA PHE A 159 -14.25 -24.83 11.55
C PHE A 159 -13.92 -26.02 10.65
N CYS A 160 -12.67 -26.08 10.19
CA CYS A 160 -12.17 -27.27 9.53
C CYS A 160 -11.75 -28.32 10.56
N ASP A 161 -11.39 -29.51 10.07
CA ASP A 161 -10.82 -30.56 10.90
C ASP A 161 -9.52 -30.08 11.59
N CYS A 162 -9.23 -30.66 12.76
CA CYS A 162 -8.10 -30.24 13.59
C CYS A 162 -6.74 -30.40 12.89
N GLU A 163 -6.60 -31.37 11.99
CA GLU A 163 -5.40 -31.61 11.18
C GLU A 163 -5.15 -30.51 10.15
N GLN A 164 -6.20 -29.78 9.76
CA GLN A 164 -6.11 -28.65 8.82
C GLN A 164 -5.93 -27.30 9.54
N ALA A 165 -5.93 -27.28 10.87
CA ALA A 165 -5.72 -26.06 11.65
C ALA A 165 -4.28 -25.55 11.46
N THR A 166 -4.14 -24.27 11.16
CA THR A 166 -2.83 -23.63 10.96
C THR A 166 -2.22 -23.25 12.30
N ASP A 167 -0.89 -23.37 12.42
CA ASP A 167 -0.19 -22.91 13.61
C ASP A 167 -0.33 -21.38 13.76
N PRO A 168 -0.69 -20.85 14.94
CA PRO A 168 -0.72 -19.40 15.18
C PRO A 168 0.57 -18.65 14.78
N ALA A 169 1.74 -19.31 14.84
CA ALA A 169 3.00 -18.72 14.38
C ALA A 169 3.02 -18.49 12.86
N ASP A 170 2.49 -19.43 12.07
CA ASP A 170 2.40 -19.29 10.62
C ASP A 170 1.38 -18.22 10.22
N VAL A 171 0.26 -18.12 10.93
CA VAL A 171 -0.72 -17.04 10.74
C VAL A 171 -0.08 -15.67 11.01
N ARG A 172 0.66 -15.53 12.12
CA ARG A 172 1.40 -14.29 12.44
C ARG A 172 2.45 -13.94 11.40
N ARG A 173 3.15 -14.94 10.87
CA ARG A 173 4.15 -14.75 9.82
C ARG A 173 3.51 -14.23 8.54
N ALA A 174 2.46 -14.89 8.04
CA ALA A 174 1.74 -14.46 6.85
C ALA A 174 1.11 -13.07 7.01
N TYR A 175 0.54 -12.77 8.19
CA TYR A 175 0.04 -11.43 8.51
C TYR A 175 1.16 -10.37 8.48
N THR A 176 2.30 -10.65 9.14
CA THR A 176 3.42 -9.71 9.20
C THR A 176 3.99 -9.45 7.81
N GLU A 177 4.17 -10.50 7.00
CA GLU A 177 4.60 -10.38 5.61
C GLU A 177 3.64 -9.48 4.81
N PHE A 178 2.33 -9.73 4.91
CA PHE A 178 1.32 -8.92 4.22
C PHE A 178 1.31 -7.47 4.70
N MET A 179 1.30 -7.21 6.01
CA MET A 179 1.24 -5.86 6.55
C MET A 179 2.52 -5.06 6.28
N SER A 180 3.68 -5.73 6.23
CA SER A 180 4.95 -5.09 5.86
C SER A 180 4.89 -4.62 4.41
N TYR A 181 4.48 -5.51 3.49
CA TYR A 181 4.29 -5.15 2.08
C TYR A 181 3.21 -4.07 1.92
N PHE A 182 2.10 -4.18 2.66
CA PHE A 182 1.02 -3.20 2.60
C PHE A 182 1.53 -1.83 3.03
N ALA A 183 2.27 -1.72 4.14
CA ALA A 183 2.89 -0.47 4.58
C ALA A 183 3.87 0.11 3.54
N GLU A 184 4.74 -0.71 2.98
CA GLU A 184 5.66 -0.30 1.90
C GLU A 184 4.90 0.25 0.68
N SER A 185 3.79 -0.38 0.31
CA SER A 185 2.96 0.04 -0.83
C SER A 185 2.29 1.41 -0.65
N LEU A 186 2.17 1.90 0.59
CA LEU A 186 1.69 3.24 0.90
C LEU A 186 2.76 4.32 0.67
N GLY A 187 4.00 3.94 0.39
CA GLY A 187 5.14 4.86 0.37
C GLY A 187 5.60 5.27 1.76
N ILE A 188 5.06 4.63 2.81
CA ILE A 188 5.56 4.76 4.17
C ILE A 188 6.68 3.74 4.28
N GLY A 189 7.93 4.18 4.14
CA GLY A 189 9.10 3.35 4.43
C GLY A 189 9.16 3.01 5.92
N VAL A 190 8.29 2.11 6.38
CA VAL A 190 8.41 1.51 7.71
C VAL A 190 9.25 0.27 7.57
N THR A 191 10.55 0.40 7.84
CA THR A 191 11.33 -0.75 8.27
C THR A 191 10.72 -1.22 9.59
N LEU A 192 9.75 -2.14 9.53
CA LEU A 192 9.28 -2.85 10.71
C LEU A 192 10.47 -3.68 11.19
N HIS A 193 11.25 -3.10 12.10
CA HIS A 193 12.29 -3.84 12.81
C HIS A 193 11.59 -4.95 13.57
N ALA A 194 11.60 -6.16 12.99
CA ALA A 194 11.40 -7.38 13.72
C ALA A 194 12.51 -7.43 14.78
N SER A 195 12.18 -7.03 16.01
CA SER A 195 13.01 -7.26 17.18
C SER A 195 13.04 -8.78 17.43
N HIS A 196 13.94 -9.45 16.71
CA HIS A 196 14.36 -10.80 17.01
C HIS A 196 15.16 -10.73 18.31
N THR A 197 14.48 -10.92 19.45
CA THR A 197 15.16 -11.25 20.71
C THR A 197 15.80 -12.62 20.55
N ALA A 198 17.06 -12.65 20.08
CA ALA A 198 17.94 -13.79 20.25
C ALA A 198 18.34 -13.84 21.73
N ARG A 199 17.56 -14.59 22.53
CA ARG A 199 18.03 -15.12 23.82
C ARG A 199 19.04 -16.21 23.49
N THR A 200 20.32 -15.94 23.70
CA THR A 200 21.35 -16.97 23.75
C THR A 200 21.06 -17.91 24.92
N PRO A 201 21.20 -19.24 24.77
CA PRO A 201 21.19 -20.15 25.90
C PRO A 201 22.47 -19.91 26.71
N ARG A 202 22.32 -19.57 27.98
CA ARG A 202 23.42 -19.61 28.94
C ARG A 202 23.71 -21.09 29.21
N VAL A 203 24.87 -21.55 28.74
CA VAL A 203 25.44 -22.83 29.14
C VAL A 203 25.99 -22.61 30.53
N ASP A 204 25.31 -23.13 31.54
CA ASP A 204 25.84 -23.23 32.89
C ASP A 204 26.60 -24.55 32.99
N SER A 205 27.90 -24.43 33.29
CA SER A 205 28.80 -25.50 33.74
C SER A 205 28.70 -25.68 35.24
#